data_AF-A0AAI9ZF52-F1
#
_entry.id   AF-A0AAI9ZF52-F1
#
_cell.length_a   1.000
_cell.length_b   1.000
_cell.length_c   1.000
_cell.angle_alpha   90.00
_cell.angle_beta   90.00
_cell.angle_gamma   90.00
#
_symmetry.space_group_name_H-M   'P 1'
#
loop_
_entity.id
_entity.type
_entity.pdbx_description
1 polymer ?
#
loop_
_entity_poly.entity_id
_entity_poly.type
_entity_poly.pdbx_seq_one_letter_code
_entity_poly.pdbx_strand_id
1 'polypeptide(L)'
;MSRLLLIVIITALISAASAVVCTQAETYCGSRLLKVDSSNRKAIEGALTSGRQSIDDAHIKQSIFWCAPSGVPVPGDSGLLFVTYCGPENICQEGGALGGIGDACALSTGGGLSHRRHHHHH
;
A
#
# COMPACT_ATOMS: atom_id res chain seq x y z
N MET A 1 -46.15 22.46 -24.04
CA MET A 1 -46.36 21.91 -22.68
C MET A 1 -45.12 21.07 -22.33
N SER A 2 -44.51 21.35 -21.16
CA SER A 2 -43.33 20.76 -20.46
C SER A 2 -42.51 19.66 -21.14
N ARG A 3 -41.21 19.81 -21.46
CA ARG A 3 -40.01 19.86 -20.57
C ARG A 3 -39.98 18.78 -19.48
N LEU A 4 -39.29 17.68 -19.76
CA LEU A 4 -38.74 16.78 -18.74
C LEU A 4 -37.29 16.49 -19.10
N LEU A 5 -36.42 17.31 -18.51
CA LEU A 5 -34.97 17.23 -18.59
C LEU A 5 -34.54 16.24 -17.50
N LEU A 6 -34.07 15.06 -17.90
CA LEU A 6 -33.67 14.00 -16.99
C LEU A 6 -32.28 14.34 -16.43
N ILE A 7 -32.26 14.99 -15.27
CA ILE A 7 -31.03 15.28 -14.52
C ILE A 7 -30.69 14.02 -13.73
N VAL A 8 -29.73 13.24 -14.22
CA VAL A 8 -29.09 12.16 -13.45
C VAL A 8 -28.18 12.83 -12.42
N ILE A 9 -28.66 12.95 -11.19
CA ILE A 9 -27.86 13.40 -10.05
C ILE A 9 -26.96 12.22 -9.67
N ILE A 10 -25.71 12.23 -10.13
CA ILE A 10 -24.68 11.33 -9.61
C ILE A 10 -24.32 11.86 -8.22
N THR A 11 -24.95 11.28 -7.20
CA THR A 11 -24.60 11.55 -5.80
C THR A 11 -23.13 11.24 -5.60
N ALA A 12 -22.34 12.27 -5.31
CA ALA A 12 -20.95 12.14 -4.91
C ALA A 12 -20.89 11.21 -3.69
N LEU A 13 -20.31 10.03 -3.87
CA LEU A 13 -19.90 9.15 -2.78
C LEU A 13 -18.79 9.87 -2.03
N ILE A 14 -19.15 10.63 -1.01
CA ILE A 14 -18.23 11.10 0.02
C ILE A 14 -17.83 9.85 0.81
N SER A 15 -16.87 9.12 0.27
CA SER A 15 -16.19 8.07 1.02
C SER A 15 -15.41 8.83 2.09
N ALA A 16 -15.90 8.77 3.34
CA ALA A 16 -15.13 9.18 4.49
C ALA A 16 -13.98 8.18 4.66
N ALA A 17 -12.98 8.30 3.78
CA ALA A 17 -11.75 7.56 3.89
C ALA A 17 -11.14 7.95 5.23
N SER A 18 -10.98 6.98 6.12
CA SER A 18 -10.01 7.12 7.20
C SER A 18 -8.69 7.50 6.51
N ALA A 19 -8.23 8.73 6.76
CA ALA A 19 -7.12 9.31 6.03
C ALA A 19 -5.84 8.59 6.46
N VAL A 20 -5.55 7.47 5.81
CA VAL A 20 -4.25 6.82 5.92
C VAL A 20 -3.19 7.85 5.55
N VAL A 21 -2.16 7.97 6.38
CA VAL A 21 -1.07 8.91 6.12
C VAL A 21 -0.07 8.23 5.18
N CYS A 22 -0.29 8.39 3.88
CA CYS A 22 0.61 7.93 2.81
C CYS A 22 0.54 8.84 1.57
N THR A 23 1.59 8.83 0.75
CA THR A 23 1.56 9.51 -0.55
C THR A 23 0.70 8.73 -1.51
N GLN A 24 -0.26 9.40 -2.15
CA GLN A 24 -1.17 8.78 -3.11
C GLN A 24 -0.42 8.15 -4.29
N ALA A 25 -0.99 7.07 -4.83
CA ALA A 25 -0.46 6.26 -5.93
C ALA A 25 0.85 5.51 -5.65
N GLU A 26 1.43 5.61 -4.45
CA GLU A 26 2.62 4.85 -4.08
C GLU A 26 2.28 3.56 -3.31
N THR A 27 3.22 2.62 -3.31
CA THR A 27 3.13 1.38 -2.52
C THR A 27 3.96 1.47 -1.24
N TYR A 28 3.40 0.93 -0.16
CA TYR A 28 3.98 0.95 1.18
C TYR A 28 3.92 -0.43 1.84
N CYS A 29 4.99 -0.81 2.51
CA CYS A 29 5.00 -1.88 3.49
C CYS A 29 4.10 -1.46 4.66
N GLY A 30 3.31 -2.39 5.19
CA GLY A 30 2.50 -2.10 6.36
C GLY A 30 3.35 -1.72 7.59
N SER A 31 4.57 -2.24 7.70
CA SER A 31 5.55 -1.80 8.70
C SER A 31 5.90 -0.31 8.57
N ARG A 32 6.05 0.21 7.35
CA ARG A 32 6.31 1.62 7.07
C ARG A 32 5.11 2.49 7.41
N LEU A 33 3.90 2.07 7.02
CA LEU A 33 2.66 2.76 7.37
C LEU A 33 2.48 2.89 8.89
N LEU A 34 2.80 1.84 9.65
CA LEU A 34 2.74 1.87 11.12
C LEU A 34 3.80 2.79 11.75
N LYS A 35 4.99 2.91 11.13
CA LYS A 35 6.03 3.86 11.57
C LYS A 35 5.61 5.31 11.35
N VAL A 36 4.95 5.58 10.23
CA VAL A 36 4.43 6.92 9.90
C VAL A 36 3.34 7.32 10.89
N ASP A 37 2.35 6.44 11.09
CA ASP A 37 1.33 6.61 12.12
C ASP A 37 0.78 5.27 12.59
N SER A 38 0.86 5.01 13.89
CA SER A 38 0.28 3.82 14.51
C SER A 38 -1.24 3.70 14.32
N SER A 39 -1.94 4.82 14.09
CA SER A 39 -3.38 4.87 13.81
C SER A 39 -3.74 4.17 12.48
N ASN A 40 -2.77 4.03 11.56
CA ASN A 40 -2.95 3.32 10.28
C ASN A 40 -3.26 1.83 10.45
N ARG A 41 -3.07 1.25 11.65
CA ARG A 41 -3.34 -0.18 11.92
C ARG A 41 -4.74 -0.61 11.47
N LYS A 42 -5.77 0.16 11.81
CA LYS A 42 -7.16 -0.17 11.43
C LYS A 42 -7.36 -0.15 9.91
N ALA A 43 -6.73 0.79 9.22
CA ALA A 43 -6.77 0.88 7.76
C ALA A 43 -6.08 -0.33 7.10
N ILE A 44 -4.94 -0.75 7.64
CA ILE A 44 -4.19 -1.94 7.20
C ILE A 44 -5.02 -3.21 7.41
N GLU A 45 -5.57 -3.41 8.61
CA GLU A 45 -6.42 -4.57 8.93
C GLU A 45 -7.66 -4.62 8.03
N GLY A 46 -8.28 -3.47 7.75
CA GLY A 46 -9.38 -3.35 6.79
C GLY A 46 -8.97 -3.77 5.38
N ALA A 47 -7.83 -3.30 4.89
CA ALA A 47 -7.32 -3.66 3.57
C ALA A 47 -6.97 -5.16 3.45
N LEU A 48 -6.38 -5.75 4.51
CA LEU A 48 -6.11 -7.19 4.57
C LEU A 48 -7.41 -8.00 4.56
N THR A 49 -8.39 -7.60 5.37
CA THR A 49 -9.71 -8.25 5.43
C THR A 49 -10.40 -8.20 4.06
N SER A 50 -10.40 -7.04 3.41
CA SER A 50 -10.89 -6.85 2.04
C SER A 50 -10.16 -7.75 1.03
N GLY A 51 -8.84 -7.92 1.18
CA GLY A 51 -8.01 -8.83 0.40
C GLY A 51 -8.10 -10.31 0.81
N ARG A 52 -8.99 -10.65 1.76
CA ARG A 52 -9.16 -12.00 2.33
C ARG A 52 -7.86 -12.59 2.90
N GLN A 53 -7.02 -11.72 3.46
CA GLN A 53 -5.78 -12.09 4.13
C GLN A 53 -5.97 -12.19 5.64
N SER A 54 -5.04 -12.87 6.31
CA SER A 54 -4.95 -12.85 7.76
C SER A 54 -4.56 -11.44 8.27
N ILE A 55 -4.97 -11.12 9.49
CA ILE A 55 -4.63 -9.87 10.19
C ILE A 55 -3.58 -10.09 11.29
N ASP A 56 -2.81 -11.17 11.21
CA ASP A 56 -1.68 -11.38 12.11
C ASP A 56 -0.54 -10.37 11.82
N ASP A 57 0.35 -10.26 12.78
CA ASP A 57 1.43 -9.27 12.77
C ASP A 57 2.41 -9.46 11.58
N ALA A 58 2.53 -10.67 11.03
CA ALA A 58 3.35 -10.90 9.85
C ALA A 58 2.68 -10.32 8.61
N HIS A 59 1.38 -10.56 8.40
CA HIS A 59 0.62 -9.96 7.32
C HIS A 59 0.55 -8.43 7.44
N ILE A 60 0.34 -7.91 8.65
CA ILE A 60 0.31 -6.46 8.88
C ILE A 60 1.65 -5.81 8.54
N LYS A 61 2.79 -6.42 8.87
CA LYS A 61 4.11 -5.79 8.68
C LYS A 61 4.73 -6.05 7.31
N GLN A 62 4.52 -7.23 6.73
CA GLN A 62 5.21 -7.73 5.53
C GLN A 62 4.34 -7.71 4.27
N SER A 63 3.14 -7.13 4.33
CA SER A 63 2.32 -6.89 3.14
C SER A 63 2.58 -5.52 2.53
N ILE A 64 2.40 -5.46 1.22
CA ILE A 64 2.42 -4.23 0.42
C ILE A 64 0.99 -3.74 0.25
N PHE A 65 0.82 -2.46 0.50
CA PHE A 65 -0.43 -1.74 0.32
C PHE A 65 -0.22 -0.62 -0.69
N TRP A 66 -1.17 -0.45 -1.59
CA TRP A 66 -1.20 0.69 -2.49
C TRP A 66 -2.08 1.78 -1.87
N CYS A 67 -1.52 2.99 -1.79
CA CYS A 67 -2.20 4.17 -1.28
C CYS A 67 -3.11 4.73 -2.37
N ALA A 68 -4.42 4.56 -2.22
CA ALA A 68 -5.37 4.94 -3.24
C ALA A 68 -5.42 6.46 -3.42
N PRO A 69 -5.34 6.97 -4.67
CA PRO A 69 -5.60 8.37 -4.94
C PRO A 69 -7.04 8.75 -4.60
N SER A 70 -7.25 10.02 -4.28
CA SER A 70 -8.59 10.56 -4.04
C SER A 70 -9.53 10.25 -5.20
N GLY A 71 -10.70 9.70 -4.89
CA GLY A 71 -11.71 9.34 -5.90
C GLY A 71 -11.52 7.97 -6.55
N VAL A 72 -10.45 7.23 -6.23
CA VAL A 72 -10.33 5.81 -6.62
C VAL A 72 -11.06 4.96 -5.58
N PRO A 73 -12.11 4.21 -5.97
CA PRO A 73 -12.79 3.32 -5.06
C PRO A 73 -11.86 2.14 -4.71
N VAL A 74 -11.61 1.95 -3.42
CA VAL A 74 -10.97 0.75 -2.89
C VAL A 74 -11.95 0.00 -2.00
N PRO A 75 -11.82 -1.33 -1.87
CA PRO A 75 -12.68 -2.10 -0.99
C PRO A 75 -12.39 -1.75 0.48
N GLY A 76 -13.38 -1.19 1.17
CA GLY A 76 -13.27 -0.71 2.55
C GLY A 76 -12.98 0.79 2.65
N ASP A 77 -13.07 1.33 3.86
CA ASP A 77 -13.00 2.79 4.12
C ASP A 77 -11.57 3.28 4.46
N SER A 78 -10.55 2.48 4.10
CA SER A 78 -9.16 2.65 4.56
C SER A 78 -8.30 3.52 3.65
N GLY A 79 -8.72 3.78 2.40
CA GLY A 79 -7.85 4.40 1.39
C GLY A 79 -6.64 3.54 0.99
N LEU A 80 -6.62 2.27 1.42
CA LEU A 80 -5.56 1.31 1.12
C LEU A 80 -6.11 0.13 0.34
N LEU A 81 -5.36 -0.31 -0.66
CA LEU A 81 -5.60 -1.57 -1.35
C LEU A 81 -4.48 -2.56 -1.00
N PHE A 82 -4.85 -3.76 -0.54
CA PHE A 82 -3.89 -4.85 -0.41
C PHE A 82 -3.35 -5.26 -1.79
N VAL A 83 -2.03 -5.28 -1.94
CA VAL A 83 -1.36 -5.69 -3.18
C VAL A 83 -0.87 -7.13 -3.07
N THR A 84 -0.03 -7.42 -2.07
CA THR A 84 0.54 -8.75 -1.87
C THR A 84 1.14 -8.90 -0.47
N TYR A 85 1.23 -10.14 0.02
CA TYR A 85 1.99 -10.51 1.19
C TYR A 85 3.33 -11.11 0.75
N CYS A 86 4.46 -10.59 1.26
CA CYS A 86 5.77 -11.05 0.81
C CYS A 86 6.12 -12.48 1.24
N GLY A 87 5.40 -13.03 2.22
CA GLY A 87 5.66 -14.39 2.70
C GLY A 87 6.84 -14.47 3.67
N PRO A 88 7.19 -15.69 4.10
CA PRO A 88 8.29 -15.91 5.05
C PRO A 88 9.68 -15.87 4.41
N GLU A 89 9.79 -16.11 3.10
CA GLU A 89 11.08 -16.16 2.38
C GLU A 89 11.55 -14.78 1.93
N ASN A 90 10.61 -13.86 1.73
CA ASN A 90 10.87 -12.49 1.33
C ASN A 90 10.53 -11.53 2.46
N ILE A 91 11.15 -10.35 2.42
CA ILE A 91 10.78 -9.21 3.25
C ILE A 91 10.08 -8.17 2.39
N CYS A 92 9.13 -7.47 2.99
CA CYS A 92 8.69 -6.21 2.44
C CYS A 92 9.82 -5.20 2.63
N GLN A 93 10.47 -4.87 1.52
CA GLN A 93 11.57 -3.92 1.47
C GLN A 93 10.99 -2.53 1.21
N GLU A 94 11.19 -1.63 2.17
CA GLU A 94 10.85 -0.23 2.02
C GLU A 94 11.65 0.35 0.84
N GLY A 95 10.92 0.90 -0.13
CA GLY A 95 11.47 1.64 -1.25
C GLY A 95 11.95 3.02 -0.80
N GLY A 96 12.88 3.60 -1.57
CA GLY A 96 13.44 4.91 -1.31
C GLY A 96 12.34 5.98 -1.37
N ALA A 97 11.86 6.34 -0.18
CA ALA A 97 10.76 7.23 0.17
C ALA A 97 10.70 8.63 -0.49
N LEU A 98 11.62 8.96 -1.40
CA LEU A 98 11.77 10.28 -2.04
C LEU A 98 12.15 10.20 -3.54
N GLY A 99 12.05 9.01 -4.18
CA GLY A 99 12.55 8.80 -5.55
C GLY A 99 11.61 8.08 -6.53
N GLY A 100 10.35 7.84 -6.17
CA GLY A 100 9.38 7.19 -7.06
C GLY A 100 9.51 5.67 -7.19
N ILE A 101 10.26 5.02 -6.28
CA ILE A 101 10.29 3.56 -6.16
C ILE A 101 9.48 3.18 -4.92
N GLY A 102 8.28 2.65 -5.16
CA GLY A 102 7.42 2.13 -4.11
C GLY A 102 8.00 0.87 -3.44
N ASP A 103 7.42 0.53 -2.28
CA ASP A 103 7.82 -0.64 -1.51
C ASP A 103 7.53 -1.94 -2.29
N ALA A 104 8.41 -2.94 -2.13
CA ALA A 104 8.39 -4.17 -2.92
C ALA A 104 8.82 -5.40 -2.08
N CYS A 105 8.44 -6.60 -2.53
CA CYS A 105 8.93 -7.82 -1.92
C CYS A 105 10.32 -8.13 -2.47
N ALA A 106 11.28 -8.34 -1.57
CA ALA A 106 12.64 -8.71 -1.91
C ALA A 106 13.07 -9.93 -1.10
N LEU A 107 13.94 -10.76 -1.65
CA LEU A 107 14.54 -11.87 -0.91
C LEU A 107 15.15 -11.35 0.39
N SER A 108 14.90 -12.07 1.48
CA SER A 108 15.52 -11.82 2.79
C SER A 108 17.02 -12.04 2.64
N THR A 109 17.73 -11.04 2.15
CA THR A 109 19.15 -11.11 1.93
C THR A 109 19.78 -10.96 3.31
N GLY A 110 19.91 -12.07 4.05
CA GLY A 110 20.84 -12.13 5.17
C GLY A 110 22.19 -11.63 4.64
N GLY A 111 22.72 -10.57 5.25
CA GLY A 111 23.84 -9.77 4.75
C GLY A 111 24.90 -10.60 4.01
N GLY A 112 24.80 -10.64 2.68
CA GLY A 112 25.70 -11.33 1.80
C GLY A 112 26.35 -10.31 0.90
N LEU A 113 27.57 -9.91 1.25
CA LEU A 113 28.47 -9.10 0.45
C LEU A 113 28.38 -9.46 -1.04
N SER A 114 27.80 -8.57 -1.84
CA SER A 114 28.14 -8.47 -3.26
C SER A 114 28.96 -7.20 -3.46
N HIS A 115 30.20 -7.27 -2.98
CA HIS A 115 31.27 -6.44 -3.52
C HIS A 115 31.39 -6.80 -5.00
N ARG A 116 30.73 -6.02 -5.87
CA ARG A 116 31.06 -6.02 -7.29
C ARG A 116 32.51 -5.56 -7.42
N ARG A 117 33.43 -6.52 -7.48
CA ARG A 117 34.73 -6.36 -8.12
C ARG A 117 34.44 -5.95 -9.57
N HIS A 118 34.58 -4.66 -9.86
CA HIS A 118 34.82 -4.26 -11.24
C HIS A 118 36.30 -4.47 -11.55
N HIS A 119 36.50 -5.20 -12.62
CA HIS A 119 37.75 -5.77 -13.12
C HIS A 119 38.81 -4.70 -13.38
N HIS A 120 40.05 -4.99 -12.95
CA HIS A 120 41.25 -4.45 -13.57
C HIS A 120 41.29 -4.92 -15.04
N HIS A 121 41.32 -3.97 -15.96
CA HIS A 121 41.86 -4.21 -17.30
C HIS A 121 43.31 -3.75 -17.35
N HIS A 122 44.13 -4.63 -17.91
CA HIS A 122 45.55 -4.48 -18.23
C HIS A 122 45.83 -3.27 -19.12
#